data_AF-F9UMY9-F1
#
_entry.id   AF-F9UMY9-F1
#
_cell.length_a   1.000
_cell.length_b   1.000
_cell.length_c   1.000
_cell.angle_alpha   90.00
_cell.angle_beta   90.00
_cell.angle_gamma   90.00
#
_symmetry.space_group_name_H-M   'P 1'
#
loop_
_entity.id
_entity.type
_entity.pdbx_description
1 polymer ?
#
loop_
_entity_poly.entity_id
_entity_poly.type
_entity_poly.pdbx_seq_one_letter_code
_entity_poly.pdbx_strand_id
1 'polypeptide(L)' 'MSRHRTPYDNAPMERWWNEFKLRWMVSHPMAKTYEELVKLVEAGIDYFNHHNLSAQRNGLTPDEYWSEAI' A
#
# COMPACT_ATOMS: atom_id res chain seq x y z
N MET A 1 1.54 -11.40 -28.50
CA MET A 1 1.53 -12.47 -27.48
C MET A 1 1.48 -11.81 -26.11
N SER A 2 0.59 -12.24 -25.20
CA SER A 2 0.60 -11.75 -23.82
C SER A 2 1.84 -12.26 -23.09
N ARG A 3 2.44 -11.43 -22.24
CA ARG A 3 3.54 -11.85 -21.37
C ARG A 3 3.12 -13.05 -20.51
N HIS A 4 3.96 -14.08 -20.45
CA HIS A 4 3.74 -15.21 -19.54
C HIS A 4 3.88 -14.72 -18.10
N ARG A 5 2.88 -15.01 -17.24
CA ARG A 5 2.92 -14.56 -15.84
C ARG A 5 3.99 -15.36 -15.08
N THR A 6 4.78 -14.67 -14.28
CA THR A 6 5.80 -15.28 -13.41
C THR A 6 5.57 -14.86 -11.97
N PRO A 7 6.12 -15.56 -10.97
CA PRO A 7 6.05 -15.14 -9.57
C PRO A 7 6.56 -13.71 -9.34
N TYR A 8 7.48 -13.22 -10.18
CA TYR A 8 7.98 -11.84 -10.14
C TYR A 8 6.88 -10.78 -10.32
N ASP A 9 5.76 -11.15 -10.94
CA ASP A 9 4.62 -10.26 -11.17
C ASP A 9 3.89 -9.92 -9.87
N ASN A 10 4.06 -10.75 -8.84
CA ASN A 10 3.53 -10.52 -7.50
C ASN A 10 4.45 -9.62 -6.65
N ALA A 11 5.69 -9.38 -7.08
CA ALA A 11 6.67 -8.63 -6.29
C ALA A 11 6.19 -7.22 -5.86
N PRO A 12 5.48 -6.44 -6.71
CA PRO A 12 4.92 -5.16 -6.28
C PRO A 12 3.90 -5.30 -5.15
N MET A 13 3.03 -6.32 -5.21
CA MET A 13 2.05 -6.60 -4.16
C MET A 13 2.71 -7.06 -2.87
N GLU A 14 3.71 -7.94 -2.95
CA GLU A 14 4.47 -8.39 -1.79
C GLU A 14 5.20 -7.24 -1.10
N ARG A 15 5.84 -6.37 -1.89
CA ARG A 15 6.51 -5.18 -1.38
C ARG A 15 5.51 -4.25 -0.69
N TRP A 16 4.35 -4.03 -1.29
CA TRP A 16 3.31 -3.18 -0.70
C TRP A 16 2.86 -3.71 0.67
N TRP A 17 2.56 -5.01 0.76
CA TRP A 17 2.16 -5.63 2.04
C TRP A 17 3.28 -5.63 3.08
N ASN A 18 4.55 -5.73 2.66
CA ASN A 18 5.68 -5.63 3.57
C ASN A 18 5.79 -4.23 4.18
N GLU A 19 5.73 -3.19 3.36
CA GLU A 19 5.73 -1.79 3.80
C GLU A 19 4.54 -1.51 4.73
N PHE A 20 3.35 -1.97 4.35
CA PHE A 20 2.13 -1.84 5.15
C PHE A 20 2.33 -2.41 6.57
N LYS A 21 2.82 -3.65 6.68
CA LYS A 21 3.06 -4.26 7.99
C LYS A 21 4.13 -3.52 8.80
N LEU A 22 5.26 -3.20 8.18
CA LEU A 22 6.41 -2.61 8.89
C LEU A 22 6.21 -1.15 9.29
N ARG A 23 5.45 -0.38 8.51
CA ARG A 23 5.28 1.07 8.75
C ARG A 23 3.92 1.42 9.33
N TRP A 24 2.86 0.69 8.98
CA TRP A 24 1.53 0.95 9.51
C TRP A 24 1.22 0.11 10.73
N MET A 25 1.22 -1.21 10.58
CA MET A 25 0.76 -2.10 11.64
C MET A 25 1.64 -2.04 12.89
N VAL A 26 2.95 -1.87 12.72
CA VAL A 26 3.90 -1.73 13.84
C VAL A 26 3.84 -0.36 14.52
N SER A 27 3.40 0.70 13.82
CA SER A 27 3.34 2.05 14.39
C SER A 27 2.03 2.35 15.14
N HIS A 28 1.06 1.46 15.06
CA HIS A 28 -0.25 1.60 15.70
C HIS A 28 -0.43 0.61 16.86
N PRO A 29 -1.27 0.93 17.86
CA PRO A 29 -1.64 -0.02 18.89
C PRO A 29 -2.23 -1.31 18.28
N MET A 30 -1.88 -2.45 18.88
CA MET A 30 -2.45 -3.73 18.49
C MET A 30 -3.97 -3.70 18.70
N ALA A 31 -4.72 -3.94 17.63
CA ALA A 31 -6.16 -4.12 17.67
C ALA A 31 -6.53 -5.31 18.58
N LYS A 32 -7.54 -5.13 19.42
CA LYS A 32 -8.01 -6.15 20.38
C LYS A 32 -9.27 -6.85 19.90
N THR A 33 -9.96 -6.25 18.93
CA THR A 33 -11.16 -6.79 18.30
C THR A 33 -10.98 -6.88 16.79
N TYR A 34 -11.84 -7.67 16.15
CA TYR A 34 -11.87 -7.79 14.70
C TYR A 34 -12.24 -6.45 14.06
N GLU A 35 -13.22 -5.74 14.61
CA GLU A 35 -13.70 -4.45 14.12
C GLU A 35 -12.60 -3.38 14.19
N GLU A 36 -11.80 -3.38 15.27
CA GLU A 36 -10.62 -2.50 15.37
C GLU A 36 -9.56 -2.86 14.35
N LEU A 37 -9.31 -4.15 14.09
CA LEU A 37 -8.35 -4.58 13.09
C LEU A 37 -8.79 -4.15 11.68
N VAL A 38 -10.07 -4.35 11.34
CA VAL A 38 -10.63 -3.92 10.05
C VAL A 38 -10.46 -2.42 9.87
N LYS A 39 -10.85 -1.61 10.85
CA LYS A 39 -10.68 -0.15 10.80
C LYS A 39 -9.22 0.27 10.65
N LEU A 40 -8.32 -0.38 11.37
CA LEU A 40 -6.89 -0.12 11.26
C LEU A 40 -6.37 -0.45 9.86
N VAL A 41 -6.85 -1.55 9.27
CA VAL A 41 -6.47 -1.96 7.92
C VAL A 41 -7.00 -1.00 6.86
N GLU A 42 -8.28 -0.63 6.93
CA GLU A 42 -8.92 0.33 6.03
C GLU A 42 -8.23 1.69 6.06
N ALA A 43 -7.94 2.21 7.27
CA ALA A 43 -7.23 3.48 7.43
C ALA A 43 -5.81 3.42 6.84
N GLY A 44 -5.13 2.28 6.95
CA GLY A 44 -3.82 2.10 6.34
C GLY A 44 -3.89 2.04 4.81
N ILE A 45 -4.89 1.35 4.24
CA ILE A 45 -5.10 1.31 2.79
C ILE A 45 -5.33 2.72 2.25
N ASP A 46 -6.22 3.48 2.90
CA ASP A 46 -6.50 4.88 2.58
C ASP A 46 -5.24 5.74 2.63
N TYR A 47 -4.49 5.68 3.74
CA TYR A 47 -3.24 6.42 3.88
C TYR A 47 -2.21 6.09 2.79
N PHE A 48 -1.97 4.81 2.52
CA PHE A 48 -0.96 4.40 1.55
C PHE A 48 -1.35 4.76 0.11
N ASN A 49 -2.64 4.89 -0.18
CA ASN A 49 -3.17 5.22 -1.52
C ASN A 49 -3.30 6.73 -1.76
N HIS A 50 -3.76 7.48 -0.78
CA HIS A 50 -4.15 8.88 -0.95
C HIS A 50 -3.28 9.90 -0.21
N HIS A 51 -2.40 9.46 0.69
CA HIS A 51 -1.66 10.39 1.57
C HIS A 51 -0.14 10.14 1.60
N ASN A 52 0.31 8.91 1.36
CA ASN A 52 1.71 8.55 1.38
C ASN A 52 2.43 9.14 0.16
N LEU A 53 3.22 10.19 0.35
CA LEU A 53 4.06 10.80 -0.70
C LEU A 53 5.38 10.04 -0.86
N SER A 54 5.91 10.00 -2.07
CA SER A 54 7.21 9.35 -2.34
C SER A 54 8.07 10.18 -3.27
N ALA A 55 9.35 10.37 -2.91
CA ALA A 55 10.33 10.98 -3.80
C ALA A 55 10.52 10.17 -5.10
N GLN A 56 10.28 8.85 -5.08
CA GLN A 56 10.31 8.01 -6.29
C GLN A 56 9.15 8.29 -7.25
N ARG A 57 8.09 8.97 -6.78
CA ARG A 57 6.92 9.40 -7.56
C ARG A 57 6.86 10.93 -7.67
N ASN A 58 7.99 11.62 -7.70
CA ASN A 58 8.06 13.09 -7.78
C ASN A 58 7.27 13.82 -6.67
N GLY A 59 7.15 13.21 -5.49
CA GLY A 59 6.39 13.79 -4.39
C GLY A 59 4.88 13.57 -4.48
N LEU A 60 4.40 12.75 -5.41
CA LEU A 60 2.98 12.42 -5.58
C LEU A 60 2.56 11.24 -4.70
N THR A 61 1.27 11.22 -4.35
CA THR A 61 0.56 10.04 -3.88
C THR A 61 0.50 8.98 -4.98
N PRO A 62 0.31 7.69 -4.65
CA PRO A 62 0.14 6.69 -5.70
C PRO A 62 -1.04 6.99 -6.62
N ASP A 63 -2.19 7.44 -6.11
CA ASP A 63 -3.35 7.78 -6.93
C ASP A 63 -3.08 8.92 -7.92
N GLU A 64 -2.43 9.99 -7.48
CA GLU A 64 -2.02 11.09 -8.36
C GLU A 64 -1.04 10.59 -9.42
N TYR A 65 -0.03 9.81 -9.02
CA TYR A 65 0.96 9.25 -9.94
C TYR A 65 0.31 8.35 -11.01
N TRP A 66 -0.68 7.54 -10.64
CA TRP A 66 -1.41 6.70 -11.61
C TRP A 66 -2.36 7.51 -12.51
N SER A 67 -2.94 8.59 -11.98
CA SER A 67 -3.81 9.47 -12.76
C SER A 67 -3.03 10.27 -13.81
N GLU A 68 -1.78 10.61 -13.54
CA GLU A 68 -0.87 11.27 -14.50
C GLU A 68 -0.31 10.33 -15.57
N ALA A 69 -0.36 9.01 -15.35
CA ALA A 69 0.17 8.01 -16.27
C ALA A 69 -0.82 7.63 -17.41
N ILE A 70 -1.94 8.36 -17.54
CA ILE A 70 -2.99 8.17 -18.55
C ILE A 70 -2.69 8.97 -19.82
#